data_AF-A0A2J7PSP8-F1
#
_entry.id   AF-A0A2J7PSP8-F1
#
_cell.length_a   1.000
_cell.length_b   1.000
_cell.length_c   1.000
_cell.angle_alpha   90.00
_cell.angle_beta   90.00
_cell.angle_gamma   90.00
#
_symmetry.space_group_name_H-M   'P 1'
#
loop_
_entity.id
_entity.type
_entity.pdbx_description
1 polymer ?
#
loop_
_entity_poly.entity_id
_entity_poly.type
_entity_poly.pdbx_seq_one_letter_code
_entity_poly.pdbx_strand_id
1 'polypeptide(L)'
;MFPVWIRYFDPLKGVQNKLLDFVESAEETSMAITGFVLQSFEKHNMDVNYVPSYCADNANVNYGETHSVYQFEFLNLEWTEILRHVPTRWLSLTPAISRLLLNWEAMKSYFSSIPNCPKLLSNIFMKDDPVETVLPEIYINFLSNIGSQLEMVVKTLERSDLSILETYKQMKPLSSKIQQRR
;
A
#
# COMPACT_ATOMS: atom_id res chain seq x y z
N MET A 1 4.00 -7.71 16.13
CA MET A 1 5.37 -8.05 15.64
C MET A 1 5.69 -7.18 14.44
N PHE A 2 6.87 -6.55 14.40
CA PHE A 2 7.31 -5.77 13.25
C PHE A 2 8.83 -5.90 12.99
N PRO A 3 9.29 -5.79 11.73
CA PRO A 3 10.73 -5.79 11.42
C PRO A 3 11.35 -4.40 11.60
N VAL A 4 12.59 -4.34 12.08
CA VAL A 4 13.45 -3.15 12.02
C VAL A 4 14.45 -3.35 10.89
N TRP A 5 14.42 -2.45 9.91
CA TRP A 5 15.21 -2.54 8.68
C TRP A 5 16.00 -1.26 8.44
N ILE A 6 17.25 -1.38 7.99
CA ILE A 6 18.06 -0.23 7.56
C ILE A 6 18.40 -0.28 6.07
N ARG A 7 18.43 0.90 5.45
CA ARG A 7 18.93 1.11 4.09
C ARG A 7 20.08 2.10 4.14
N TYR A 8 21.20 1.75 3.51
CA TYR A 8 22.40 2.60 3.45
C TYR A 8 23.11 2.45 2.10
N PHE A 9 24.03 3.36 1.79
CA PHE A 9 24.83 3.31 0.57
C PHE A 9 26.26 2.83 0.87
N ASP A 10 26.70 1.80 0.16
CA ASP A 10 28.09 1.32 0.15
C ASP A 10 28.73 1.72 -1.20
N PRO A 11 29.83 2.49 -1.23
CA PRO A 11 30.45 2.93 -2.49
C PRO A 11 30.86 1.82 -3.45
N LEU A 12 31.11 0.61 -2.96
CA LEU A 12 31.53 -0.54 -3.76
C LEU A 12 30.35 -1.43 -4.16
N LYS A 13 29.26 -1.42 -3.38
CA LYS A 13 28.12 -2.34 -3.54
C LYS A 13 26.80 -1.65 -3.91
N GLY A 14 26.76 -0.33 -3.90
CA GLY A 14 25.56 0.46 -4.13
C GLY A 14 24.61 0.49 -2.93
N VAL A 15 23.30 0.62 -3.19
CA VAL A 15 22.26 0.62 -2.15
C VAL A 15 22.19 -0.74 -1.48
N GLN A 16 22.37 -0.77 -0.16
CA GLN A 16 22.30 -1.96 0.67
C GLN A 16 21.09 -1.89 1.59
N ASN A 17 20.51 -3.04 1.85
CA ASN A 17 19.33 -3.21 2.68
C ASN A 17 19.63 -4.33 3.68
N LYS A 18 19.49 -4.08 4.98
CA LYS A 18 19.74 -5.07 6.03
C LYS A 18 18.60 -5.07 7.05
N LEU A 19 18.12 -6.27 7.36
CA LEU A 19 17.25 -6.51 8.51
C LEU A 19 18.10 -6.48 9.78
N LEU A 20 17.70 -5.67 10.77
CA LEU A 20 18.35 -5.59 12.07
C LEU A 20 17.66 -6.50 13.10
N ASP A 21 16.33 -6.46 13.17
CA ASP A 21 15.60 -7.20 14.19
C ASP A 21 14.16 -7.54 13.77
N PHE A 22 13.58 -8.50 14.48
CA PHE A 22 12.13 -8.75 14.50
C PHE A 22 11.64 -8.54 15.92
N VAL A 23 10.91 -7.44 16.13
CA VAL A 23 10.40 -7.07 17.45
C VAL A 23 9.02 -7.69 17.64
N GLU A 24 8.90 -8.58 18.63
CA GLU A 24 7.63 -9.10 19.11
C GLU A 24 7.22 -8.37 20.39
N SER A 25 6.14 -7.60 20.31
CA SER A 25 5.53 -6.94 21.46
C SER A 25 4.02 -6.92 21.31
N ALA A 26 3.31 -7.00 22.44
CA ALA A 26 1.87 -6.78 22.53
C ALA A 26 1.53 -5.28 22.70
N GLU A 27 2.51 -4.45 23.06
CA GLU A 27 2.34 -3.01 23.21
C GLU A 27 2.72 -2.31 21.90
N GLU A 28 1.72 -1.73 21.24
CA GLU A 28 1.84 -1.07 19.94
C GLU A 28 1.70 0.47 20.05
N THR A 29 2.02 1.02 21.22
CA THR A 29 2.09 2.48 21.40
C THR A 29 3.32 3.03 20.69
N SER A 30 3.26 4.28 20.25
CA SER A 30 4.38 4.96 19.58
C SER A 30 5.62 5.01 20.45
N MET A 31 5.45 5.28 21.74
CA MET A 31 6.54 5.30 22.71
C MET A 31 7.20 3.92 22.87
N ALA A 32 6.41 2.85 22.99
CA ALA A 32 6.94 1.50 23.07
C ALA A 32 7.69 1.12 21.79
N ILE A 33 7.10 1.40 20.62
CA ILE A 33 7.74 1.13 19.33
C ILE A 33 9.06 1.90 19.20
N THR A 34 9.12 3.19 19.54
CA THR A 34 10.38 3.94 19.54
C THR A 34 11.41 3.31 20.46
N GLY A 35 11.02 2.93 21.68
CA GLY A 35 11.91 2.25 22.62
C GLY A 35 12.50 0.95 22.05
N PHE A 36 11.66 0.13 21.40
CA PHE A 36 12.13 -1.09 20.75
C PHE A 36 13.05 -0.83 19.56
N VAL A 37 12.76 0.19 18.74
CA VAL A 37 13.66 0.57 17.64
C VAL A 37 15.01 1.00 18.20
N LEU A 38 15.06 1.90 19.18
CA LEU A 38 16.32 2.34 19.80
C LEU A 38 17.11 1.16 20.40
N GLN A 39 16.43 0.24 21.07
CA GLN A 39 17.06 -0.98 21.58
C GLN A 39 17.66 -1.86 20.46
N SER A 40 16.99 -1.99 19.32
CA SER A 40 17.53 -2.70 18.16
C SER A 40 18.78 -2.03 17.59
N PHE A 41 18.85 -0.70 17.61
CA PHE A 41 20.05 0.05 17.20
C PHE A 41 21.20 -0.16 18.20
N GLU A 42 20.94 -0.02 19.50
CA GLU A 42 21.92 -0.24 20.56
C GLU A 42 22.53 -1.65 20.51
N LYS A 43 21.69 -2.67 20.31
CA LYS A 43 22.11 -4.08 20.15
C LYS A 43 23.11 -4.29 19.01
N HIS A 44 23.04 -3.45 17.97
CA HIS A 44 23.94 -3.50 16.81
C HIS A 44 25.06 -2.45 16.87
N ASN A 45 25.27 -1.78 18.01
CA ASN A 45 26.22 -0.68 18.20
C ASN A 45 26.03 0.44 17.15
N MET A 46 24.79 0.75 16.81
CA MET A 46 24.44 1.82 15.90
C MET A 46 23.90 3.01 16.69
N ASP A 47 24.32 4.21 16.31
CA ASP A 47 23.84 5.45 16.89
C ASP A 47 22.75 6.06 16.00
N VAL A 48 21.56 6.25 16.60
CA VAL A 48 20.38 6.81 15.93
C VAL A 48 20.61 8.22 15.38
N ASN A 49 21.57 8.97 15.94
CA ASN A 49 21.92 10.32 15.47
C ASN A 49 22.44 10.33 14.02
N TYR A 50 22.90 9.19 13.50
CA TYR A 50 23.32 9.06 12.10
C TYR A 50 22.20 8.58 11.17
N VAL A 51 20.96 8.49 11.64
CA VAL A 51 19.81 8.13 10.83
C VAL A 51 19.20 9.41 10.25
N PRO A 52 19.29 9.64 8.93
CA PRO A 52 18.79 10.88 8.32
C PRO A 52 17.29 10.84 8.03
N SER A 53 16.66 9.66 8.09
CA SER A 53 15.25 9.49 7.71
C SER A 53 14.64 8.23 8.30
N TYR A 54 13.32 8.28 8.48
CA TYR A 54 12.48 7.17 8.93
C TYR A 54 11.35 6.91 7.96
N CYS A 55 11.16 5.63 7.63
CA CYS A 55 10.18 5.16 6.66
C CYS A 55 9.34 4.07 7.28
N ALA A 56 8.05 4.35 7.45
CA ALA A 56 7.04 3.40 7.90
C ALA A 56 5.72 3.64 7.16
N ASP A 57 4.69 2.85 7.49
CA ASP A 57 3.36 3.12 6.96
C ASP A 57 2.74 4.38 7.61
N ASN A 58 1.67 4.90 7.04
CA ASN A 58 1.00 6.10 7.53
C ASN A 58 0.06 5.85 8.73
N ALA A 59 0.28 4.78 9.50
CA ALA A 59 -0.48 4.59 10.72
C ALA A 59 -0.23 5.75 11.70
N ASN A 60 -1.26 6.13 12.46
CA ASN A 60 -1.16 7.23 13.42
C ASN A 60 -0.03 7.02 14.44
N VAL A 61 0.32 5.77 14.75
CA VAL A 61 1.43 5.45 15.63
C VAL A 61 2.79 5.92 15.07
N ASN A 62 2.96 5.88 13.75
CA ASN A 62 4.22 6.23 13.07
C ASN A 62 4.32 7.72 12.75
N TYR A 63 3.21 8.36 12.32
CA TYR A 63 3.19 9.75 11.83
C TYR A 63 2.01 10.61 12.35
N GLY A 64 1.41 10.23 13.48
CA GLY A 64 0.40 11.02 14.17
C GLY A 64 0.92 12.40 14.61
N GLU A 65 0.00 13.36 14.73
CA GLU A 65 0.30 14.76 15.08
C GLU A 65 0.86 14.92 16.49
N THR A 66 0.51 14.00 17.40
CA THR A 66 1.00 13.99 18.77
C THR A 66 1.45 12.59 19.14
N HIS A 67 2.64 12.47 19.74
CA HIS A 67 3.19 11.22 20.24
C HIS A 67 3.27 10.16 19.13
N SER A 68 4.05 10.41 18.08
CA SER A 68 4.35 9.42 17.04
C SER A 68 5.79 8.94 17.10
N VAL A 69 6.08 7.77 16.53
CA VAL A 69 7.44 7.21 16.48
C VAL A 69 8.40 8.23 15.86
N TYR A 70 8.00 8.85 14.75
CA TYR A 70 8.79 9.86 14.08
C TYR A 70 9.12 11.06 14.98
N GLN A 71 8.16 11.54 15.78
CA GLN A 71 8.40 12.65 16.72
C GLN A 71 9.41 12.26 17.79
N PHE A 72 9.25 11.09 18.40
CA PHE A 72 10.15 10.64 19.46
C PHE A 72 11.57 10.33 18.96
N GLU A 73 11.72 9.86 17.73
CA GLU A 73 13.00 9.40 17.18
C GLU A 73 13.79 10.52 16.46
N PHE A 74 13.13 11.50 15.82
CA PHE A 74 13.80 12.47 14.93
C PHE A 74 13.60 13.95 15.29
N LEU A 75 12.57 14.29 16.06
CA LEU A 75 12.16 15.69 16.24
C LEU A 75 12.05 16.06 17.70
N ASN A 76 13.18 16.43 18.31
CA ASN A 76 13.19 17.30 19.50
C ASN A 76 12.79 18.77 19.16
N LEU A 77 12.05 19.00 18.06
CA LEU A 77 11.67 20.31 17.52
C LEU A 77 10.21 20.31 17.04
N GLU A 78 9.56 21.47 17.12
CA GLU A 78 8.16 21.67 16.73
C GLU A 78 7.88 21.26 15.28
N TRP A 79 6.71 20.63 15.10
CA TRP A 79 6.25 20.00 13.88
C TRP A 79 6.14 20.96 12.68
N THR A 80 6.57 20.52 11.50
CA THR A 80 6.20 21.11 10.20
C THR A 80 5.80 20.01 9.23
N GLU A 81 4.67 20.23 8.52
CA GLU A 81 4.05 19.23 7.65
C GLU A 81 4.94 18.87 6.45
N ILE A 82 5.32 17.60 6.32
CA ILE A 82 5.88 17.05 5.07
C ILE A 82 4.81 16.15 4.46
N LEU A 83 4.33 16.56 3.29
CA LEU A 83 3.24 16.00 2.48
C LEU A 83 2.96 14.50 2.68
N ARG A 84 1.71 14.19 3.10
CA ARG A 84 1.16 12.84 3.19
C ARG A 84 0.70 12.31 1.83
N HIS A 85 1.12 11.10 1.48
CA HIS A 85 0.49 10.30 0.43
C HIS A 85 0.24 8.86 0.93
N VAL A 86 -1.01 8.40 0.86
CA VAL A 86 -1.47 7.06 1.27
C VAL A 86 -2.16 6.39 0.08
N PRO A 87 -1.88 5.10 -0.23
CA PRO A 87 -3.01 4.17 -0.37
C PRO A 87 -2.62 2.70 -0.10
N THR A 88 -2.78 2.19 1.13
CA THR A 88 -2.55 0.75 1.42
C THR A 88 -3.73 -0.17 1.11
N ARG A 89 -4.86 0.34 0.60
CA ARG A 89 -6.07 -0.49 0.34
C ARG A 89 -6.29 -0.96 -1.10
N TRP A 90 -5.51 -0.47 -2.07
CA TRP A 90 -5.76 -0.81 -3.49
C TRP A 90 -5.18 -2.17 -3.91
N LEU A 91 -4.17 -2.69 -3.21
CA LEU A 91 -3.52 -3.95 -3.55
C LEU A 91 -4.43 -5.18 -3.46
N SER A 92 -5.42 -5.16 -2.56
CA SER A 92 -6.40 -6.25 -2.44
C SER A 92 -7.55 -6.14 -3.45
N LEU A 93 -7.76 -4.96 -4.04
CA LEU A 93 -8.88 -4.68 -4.92
C LEU A 93 -8.68 -5.35 -6.29
N THR A 94 -7.49 -5.26 -6.88
CA THR A 94 -7.19 -5.91 -8.17
C THR A 94 -7.43 -7.43 -8.12
N PRO A 95 -6.87 -8.20 -7.16
CA PRO A 95 -7.15 -9.64 -7.09
C PRO A 95 -8.62 -9.95 -6.77
N ALA A 96 -9.33 -9.10 -6.03
CA ALA A 96 -10.78 -9.26 -5.82
C ALA A 96 -11.57 -9.08 -7.12
N ILE A 97 -11.28 -8.04 -7.90
CA ILE A 97 -11.89 -7.79 -9.22
C ILE A 97 -11.61 -8.95 -10.18
N SER A 98 -10.36 -9.41 -10.24
CA SER A 98 -9.97 -10.54 -11.11
C SER A 98 -10.74 -11.81 -10.76
N ARG A 99 -10.90 -12.13 -9.46
CA ARG A 99 -11.70 -13.29 -9.01
C ARG A 99 -13.17 -13.13 -9.36
N LEU A 100 -13.71 -11.93 -9.24
CA LEU A 100 -15.10 -11.64 -9.58
C LEU A 100 -15.34 -11.83 -11.09
N LEU A 101 -14.46 -11.32 -11.94
CA LEU A 101 -14.53 -11.52 -13.40
C LEU A 101 -14.37 -13.00 -13.79
N LEU A 102 -13.44 -13.71 -13.17
CA LEU A 102 -13.22 -15.14 -13.42
C LEU A 102 -14.46 -15.99 -13.12
N ASN A 103 -15.24 -15.60 -12.09
CA ASN A 103 -16.44 -16.32 -11.66
C ASN A 103 -17.73 -15.64 -12.12
N TRP A 104 -17.67 -14.71 -13.09
CA TRP A 104 -18.80 -13.86 -13.45
C TRP A 104 -20.04 -14.66 -13.87
N GLU A 105 -19.87 -15.64 -14.77
CA GLU A 105 -20.96 -16.52 -15.20
C GLU A 105 -21.54 -17.38 -14.07
N ALA A 106 -20.67 -17.90 -13.20
CA ALA A 106 -21.09 -18.70 -12.06
C ALA A 106 -21.90 -17.86 -11.06
N MET A 107 -21.47 -16.62 -10.81
CA MET A 107 -22.20 -15.67 -9.96
C MET A 107 -23.56 -15.31 -10.55
N LYS A 108 -23.62 -14.95 -11.84
CA LYS A 108 -24.88 -14.67 -12.55
C LYS A 108 -25.86 -15.84 -12.42
N SER A 109 -25.40 -17.06 -12.67
CA SER A 109 -26.20 -18.28 -12.58
C SER A 109 -26.71 -18.52 -11.15
N TYR A 110 -25.80 -18.46 -10.17
CA TYR A 110 -26.15 -18.66 -8.76
C TYR A 110 -27.17 -17.65 -8.27
N PHE A 111 -26.93 -16.35 -8.50
CA PHE A 111 -27.85 -15.33 -8.02
C PHE A 111 -29.21 -15.40 -8.73
N SER A 112 -29.25 -15.80 -9.99
CA SER A 112 -30.49 -16.10 -10.74
C SER A 112 -31.27 -17.27 -10.19
N SER A 113 -30.61 -18.21 -9.52
CA SER A 113 -31.26 -19.41 -8.97
C SER A 113 -31.91 -19.20 -7.60
N ILE A 114 -31.55 -18.13 -6.86
CA ILE A 114 -32.03 -17.93 -5.49
C ILE A 114 -33.34 -17.11 -5.44
N PRO A 115 -34.34 -17.53 -4.65
CA PRO A 115 -35.64 -16.87 -4.61
C PRO A 115 -35.62 -15.48 -3.96
N ASN A 116 -34.65 -15.20 -3.08
CA ASN A 116 -34.52 -13.94 -2.34
C ASN A 116 -33.18 -13.24 -2.66
N CYS A 117 -32.89 -13.01 -3.94
CA CYS A 117 -31.69 -12.28 -4.34
C CYS A 117 -31.72 -10.82 -3.84
N PRO A 118 -30.64 -10.31 -3.22
CA PRO A 118 -30.56 -8.90 -2.84
C PRO A 118 -30.77 -7.96 -4.04
N LYS A 119 -31.59 -6.91 -3.87
CA LYS A 119 -31.94 -5.95 -4.95
C LYS A 119 -30.73 -5.35 -5.67
N LEU A 120 -29.64 -5.11 -4.95
CA LEU A 120 -28.40 -4.61 -5.56
C LEU A 120 -27.82 -5.62 -6.56
N LEU A 121 -27.79 -6.90 -6.20
CA LEU A 121 -27.24 -7.97 -7.04
C LEU A 121 -28.19 -8.33 -8.17
N SER A 122 -29.51 -8.30 -7.94
CA SER A 122 -30.48 -8.44 -9.03
C SER A 122 -30.32 -7.34 -10.07
N ASN A 123 -30.10 -6.09 -9.64
CA ASN A 123 -29.85 -4.97 -10.56
C ASN A 123 -28.54 -5.09 -11.35
N ILE A 124 -27.59 -5.89 -10.86
CA ILE A 124 -26.29 -6.13 -11.52
C ILE A 124 -26.38 -7.31 -12.48
N PHE A 125 -27.07 -8.39 -12.11
CA PHE A 125 -27.03 -9.66 -12.84
C PHE A 125 -28.30 -10.02 -13.62
N MET A 126 -29.44 -9.38 -13.31
CA MET A 126 -30.78 -9.79 -13.76
C MET A 126 -31.53 -8.64 -14.45
N LYS A 127 -30.86 -7.94 -15.35
CA LYS A 127 -31.54 -6.94 -16.18
C LYS A 127 -32.10 -7.59 -17.44
N ASP A 128 -33.30 -7.16 -17.84
CA ASP A 128 -33.96 -7.68 -19.04
C ASP A 128 -33.41 -7.03 -20.32
N ASP A 129 -32.89 -5.81 -20.21
CA ASP A 129 -32.32 -5.08 -21.34
C ASP A 129 -30.92 -5.61 -21.70
N PRO A 130 -30.69 -6.07 -22.95
CA PRO A 130 -29.42 -6.65 -23.36
C PRO A 130 -28.21 -5.70 -23.24
N VAL A 131 -28.42 -4.39 -23.37
CA VAL A 131 -27.37 -3.38 -23.24
C VAL A 131 -27.06 -3.17 -21.76
N GLU A 132 -28.09 -3.04 -20.92
CA GLU A 132 -27.89 -2.82 -19.49
C GLU A 132 -27.29 -4.04 -18.77
N THR A 133 -27.53 -5.26 -19.27
CA THR A 133 -27.00 -6.50 -18.68
C THR A 133 -25.48 -6.62 -18.81
N VAL A 134 -24.87 -6.05 -19.85
CA VAL A 134 -23.41 -6.10 -20.05
C VAL A 134 -22.68 -4.93 -19.37
N LEU A 135 -23.37 -3.84 -19.06
CA LEU A 135 -22.75 -2.63 -18.49
C LEU A 135 -21.96 -2.91 -17.20
N PRO A 136 -22.47 -3.65 -16.19
CA PRO A 136 -21.72 -3.92 -14.97
C PRO A 136 -20.41 -4.68 -15.25
N GLU A 137 -20.46 -5.66 -16.15
CA GLU A 137 -19.27 -6.42 -16.55
C GLU A 137 -18.24 -5.52 -17.25
N ILE A 138 -18.69 -4.60 -18.12
CA ILE A 138 -17.84 -3.62 -18.79
C ILE A 138 -17.16 -2.70 -17.76
N TYR A 139 -17.91 -2.16 -16.78
CA TYR A 139 -17.34 -1.33 -15.73
C TYR A 139 -16.30 -2.07 -14.88
N ILE A 140 -16.56 -3.32 -14.55
CA ILE A 140 -15.63 -4.15 -13.77
C ILE A 140 -14.38 -4.48 -14.59
N ASN A 141 -14.52 -4.76 -15.89
CA ASN A 141 -13.38 -4.90 -16.80
C ASN A 141 -12.55 -3.61 -16.91
N PHE A 142 -13.21 -2.45 -16.95
CA PHE A 142 -12.53 -1.16 -16.91
C PHE A 142 -11.74 -0.97 -15.60
N LEU A 143 -12.35 -1.28 -14.45
CA LEU A 143 -11.67 -1.23 -13.16
C LEU A 143 -10.49 -2.21 -13.09
N SER A 144 -10.64 -3.42 -13.65
CA SER A 144 -9.55 -4.40 -13.77
C SER A 144 -8.39 -3.84 -14.59
N ASN A 145 -8.69 -3.16 -15.70
CA ASN A 145 -7.67 -2.55 -16.54
C ASN A 145 -6.89 -1.45 -15.81
N ILE A 146 -7.58 -0.56 -15.08
CA ILE A 146 -6.93 0.47 -14.25
C ILE A 146 -6.13 -0.16 -13.11
N GLY A 147 -6.72 -1.14 -12.41
CA GLY A 147 -6.08 -1.88 -11.33
C GLY A 147 -4.78 -2.54 -11.76
N SER A 148 -4.74 -3.12 -12.97
CA SER A 148 -3.51 -3.71 -13.52
C SER A 148 -2.37 -2.71 -13.71
N GLN A 149 -2.68 -1.47 -14.11
CA GLN A 149 -1.66 -0.43 -14.29
C GLN A 149 -1.11 0.05 -12.95
N LEU A 150 -2.00 0.20 -11.96
CA LEU A 150 -1.61 0.55 -10.60
C LEU A 150 -0.74 -0.55 -9.99
N GLU A 151 -1.16 -1.82 -10.10
CA GLU A 151 -0.42 -2.96 -9.56
C GLU A 151 0.99 -3.08 -10.17
N MET A 152 1.12 -2.87 -11.48
CA MET A 152 2.42 -2.90 -12.15
C MET A 152 3.36 -1.80 -11.61
N VAL A 153 2.83 -0.60 -11.36
CA VAL A 153 3.63 0.49 -10.79
C VAL A 153 3.96 0.22 -9.34
N VAL A 154 3.01 -0.25 -8.53
CA VAL A 154 3.26 -0.62 -7.13
C VAL A 154 4.36 -1.68 -7.02
N LYS A 155 4.27 -2.77 -7.80
CA LYS A 155 5.32 -3.80 -7.87
C LYS A 155 6.68 -3.25 -8.26
N THR A 156 6.70 -2.22 -9.10
CA THR A 156 7.93 -1.51 -9.44
C THR A 156 8.45 -0.76 -8.22
N LEU A 157 7.62 0.07 -7.58
CA LEU A 157 7.98 0.89 -6.42
C LEU A 157 8.39 0.09 -5.19
N GLU A 158 7.86 -1.12 -5.01
CA GLU A 158 8.21 -2.03 -3.90
C GLU A 158 9.63 -2.62 -4.03
N ARG A 159 10.31 -2.44 -5.18
CA ARG A 159 11.67 -2.93 -5.34
C ARG A 159 12.64 -2.23 -4.39
N SER A 160 13.48 -3.01 -3.73
CA SER A 160 14.43 -2.52 -2.73
C SER A 160 15.62 -1.74 -3.29
N ASP A 161 15.82 -1.78 -4.61
CA ASP A 161 16.95 -1.16 -5.32
C ASP A 161 16.63 0.23 -5.90
N LEU A 162 15.37 0.69 -5.82
CA LEU A 162 14.97 1.99 -6.34
C LEU A 162 15.42 3.15 -5.44
N SER A 163 15.98 4.16 -6.09
CA SER A 163 16.22 5.48 -5.51
C SER A 163 14.95 6.37 -5.52
N ILE A 164 14.97 7.44 -4.73
CA ILE A 164 13.90 8.45 -4.71
C ILE A 164 13.68 9.11 -6.08
N LEU A 165 14.76 9.31 -6.86
CA LEU A 165 14.69 9.90 -8.19
C LEU A 165 14.04 8.94 -9.19
N GLU A 166 14.33 7.65 -9.10
CA GLU A 166 13.72 6.63 -9.96
C GLU A 166 12.26 6.41 -9.60
N THR A 167 11.92 6.46 -8.30
CA THR A 167 10.52 6.45 -7.81
C THR A 167 9.72 7.58 -8.47
N TYR A 168 10.24 8.82 -8.45
CA TYR A 168 9.59 9.95 -9.10
C TYR A 168 9.42 9.75 -10.61
N LYS A 169 10.41 9.16 -11.28
CA LYS A 169 10.33 8.84 -12.72
C LYS A 169 9.21 7.84 -13.04
N GLN A 170 8.82 6.95 -12.13
CA GLN A 170 7.70 6.01 -12.34
C GLN A 170 6.31 6.69 -12.32
N MET A 171 6.18 7.85 -11.67
CA MET A 171 4.88 8.54 -11.54
C MET A 171 4.39 9.13 -12.86
N LYS A 172 5.30 9.65 -13.70
CA LYS A 172 4.95 10.24 -15.00
C LYS A 172 4.31 9.23 -15.96
N PRO A 173 4.91 8.05 -16.23
CA PRO A 173 4.30 7.00 -17.05
C PRO A 173 2.93 6.56 -16.53
N LEU A 174 2.76 6.44 -15.20
CA LEU A 174 1.47 6.10 -14.60
C LEU A 174 0.41 7.13 -14.97
N SER A 175 0.71 8.41 -14.76
CA SER A 175 -0.20 9.51 -15.10
C SER A 175 -0.59 9.47 -16.58
N SER A 176 0.37 9.31 -17.49
CA SER A 176 0.09 9.22 -18.93
C SER A 176 -0.81 8.03 -19.26
N LYS A 177 -0.56 6.86 -18.67
CA LYS A 177 -1.36 5.64 -18.87
C LYS A 177 -2.79 5.80 -18.38
N ILE A 178 -3.00 6.42 -17.22
CA ILE A 178 -4.34 6.67 -16.70
C ILE A 178 -5.09 7.67 -17.59
N GLN A 179 -4.42 8.73 -18.05
CA GLN A 179 -5.04 9.75 -18.92
C GLN A 179 -5.48 9.20 -20.28
N GLN A 180 -4.75 8.24 -20.85
CA GLN A 180 -5.14 7.56 -22.10
C GLN A 180 -6.40 6.70 -21.99
N ARG A 181 -6.88 6.43 -20.77
CA ARG A 181 -8.04 5.58 -20.48
C ARG A 181 -9.28 6.39 -20.07
N ARG A 182 -9.23 7.72 -20.19
CA ARG A 182 -10.40 8.60 -20.17
C ARG A 182 -11.10 8.57 -21.52
#